data_AF-A0A7W0NP05-F1
#
_entry.id   AF-A0A7W0NP05-F1
#
_cell.length_a   1.000
_cell.length_b   1.000
_cell.length_c   1.000
_cell.angle_alpha   90.00
_cell.angle_beta   90.00
_cell.angle_gamma   90.00
#
_symmetry.space_group_name_H-M   'P 1'
#
loop_
_entity.id
_entity.type
_entity.pdbx_description
1 polymer ?
#
loop_
_entity_poly.entity_id
_entity_poly.type
_entity_poly.pdbx_seq_one_letter_code
_entity_poly.pdbx_strand_id
1 'polypeptide(L)'
;RLNIPGAVGYVKTHHVSYLPPGLQCVIGALESGQRTPVFMMTSSTWSKFSWYLRLPGPRGSHWSGIVRCESNADLEVKDVVGLADSVTALLPRFASAGHKDPRAPQNLYPIAGLERQLRRRLGDPALLYRGLRESAIKG
;
A
#
# COMPACT_ATOMS: atom_id res chain seq x y z
N ARG A 1 -17.00 1.67 8.35
CA ARG A 1 -15.90 0.88 7.72
C ARG A 1 -15.78 -0.41 8.53
N LEU A 2 -15.74 -1.59 7.92
CA LEU A 2 -15.63 -2.84 8.68
C LEU A 2 -14.31 -2.85 9.45
N ASN A 3 -14.36 -2.95 10.77
CA ASN A 3 -13.19 -3.11 11.62
C ASN A 3 -12.82 -4.59 11.63
N ILE A 4 -11.82 -4.97 10.84
CA ILE A 4 -11.29 -6.33 10.81
C ILE A 4 -10.08 -6.36 11.75
N PRO A 5 -10.10 -7.17 12.83
CA PRO A 5 -8.97 -7.27 13.75
C PRO A 5 -7.66 -7.58 13.02
N GLY A 6 -6.61 -6.81 13.33
CA GLY A 6 -5.28 -6.97 12.73
C GLY A 6 -5.16 -6.55 11.26
N ALA A 7 -6.22 -5.98 10.65
CA ALA A 7 -6.15 -5.51 9.27
C ALA A 7 -5.27 -4.26 9.14
N VAL A 8 -4.46 -4.25 8.09
CA VAL A 8 -3.57 -3.15 7.74
C VAL A 8 -3.90 -2.66 6.34
N GLY A 9 -4.18 -1.36 6.23
CA GLY A 9 -4.26 -0.67 4.96
C GLY A 9 -2.87 -0.56 4.34
N TYR A 10 -2.74 -0.90 3.06
CA TYR A 10 -1.47 -0.91 2.35
C TYR A 10 -1.49 0.07 1.16
N VAL A 11 -0.79 1.19 1.31
CA VAL A 11 -0.76 2.29 0.35
C VAL A 11 0.56 2.28 -0.40
N LYS A 12 0.48 2.06 -1.72
CA LYS A 12 1.62 1.94 -2.64
C LYS A 12 2.01 3.25 -3.31
N THR A 13 1.07 4.21 -3.38
CA THR A 13 1.24 5.48 -4.10
C THR A 13 0.96 6.65 -3.16
N HIS A 14 1.87 7.62 -3.13
CA HIS A 14 1.81 8.77 -2.22
C HIS A 14 1.49 10.03 -3.01
N HIS A 15 0.22 10.42 -3.03
CA HIS A 15 -0.22 11.68 -3.65
C HIS A 15 -0.25 12.85 -2.66
N VAL A 16 -0.30 12.55 -1.36
CA VAL A 16 -0.39 13.53 -0.27
C VAL A 16 0.76 13.26 0.70
N SER A 17 1.54 14.31 0.98
CA SER A 17 2.54 14.27 2.06
C SER A 17 1.86 14.59 3.38
N TYR A 18 1.90 13.63 4.29
CA TYR A 18 1.34 13.78 5.64
C TYR A 18 2.40 14.09 6.70
N LEU A 19 3.68 13.96 6.35
CA LEU A 19 4.74 14.45 7.22
C LEU A 19 5.04 15.92 6.87
N PRO A 20 5.29 16.76 7.89
CA PRO A 20 5.86 18.09 7.69
C PRO A 20 7.11 18.02 6.80
N PRO A 21 7.39 19.04 5.97
CA PRO A 21 8.51 19.01 5.03
C PRO A 21 9.86 18.62 5.66
N GLY A 22 10.15 19.10 6.87
CA GLY A 22 11.38 18.78 7.60
C GLY A 22 11.53 17.31 8.01
N LEU A 23 10.45 16.53 8.05
CA LEU A 23 10.47 15.10 8.39
C LEU A 23 10.45 14.18 7.17
N GLN A 24 10.31 14.72 5.95
CA GLN A 24 10.32 13.90 4.73
C GLN A 24 11.69 13.26 4.48
N CYS A 25 12.78 13.88 4.94
CA CYS A 25 14.13 13.32 4.83
C CYS A 25 14.26 11.97 5.54
N VAL A 26 13.52 11.75 6.64
CA VAL A 26 13.49 10.49 7.38
C VAL A 26 13.04 9.35 6.47
N ILE A 27 12.04 9.57 5.63
CA ILE A 27 11.56 8.58 4.66
C ILE A 27 12.68 8.23 3.68
N GLY A 28 13.35 9.24 3.13
CA GLY A 28 14.48 9.07 2.20
C GLY A 28 15.65 8.27 2.81
N ALA A 29 15.87 8.42 4.12
CA ALA A 29 16.94 7.75 4.85
C ALA A 29 16.66 6.27 5.17
N LEU A 30 15.39 5.82 5.16
CA LEU A 30 15.06 4.43 5.48
C LEU A 30 15.80 3.43 4.58
N GLU A 31 16.42 2.45 5.22
CA GLU A 31 16.96 1.25 4.58
C GLU A 31 15.90 0.16 4.41
N SER A 32 16.18 -0.80 3.54
CA SER A 32 15.29 -1.94 3.30
C SER A 32 14.93 -2.65 4.60
N GLY A 33 13.64 -2.81 4.87
CA GLY A 33 13.13 -3.40 6.11
C GLY A 33 13.00 -2.44 7.28
N GLN A 34 13.42 -1.18 7.15
CA GLN A 34 13.21 -0.15 8.17
C GLN A 34 11.87 0.57 7.99
N ARG A 35 11.30 1.02 9.11
CA ARG A 35 10.10 1.85 9.16
C ARG A 35 10.32 3.15 9.93
N THR A 36 9.48 4.14 9.67
CA THR A 36 9.33 5.28 10.58
C THR A 36 8.68 4.83 11.90
N PRO A 37 8.75 5.65 12.96
CA PRO A 37 7.81 5.55 14.07
C PRO A 37 6.35 5.54 13.58
N VAL A 38 5.47 4.97 14.39
CA VAL A 38 4.02 5.10 14.18
C VAL A 38 3.63 6.54 14.51
N PHE A 39 2.83 7.14 13.65
CA PHE A 39 2.27 8.46 13.85
C PHE A 39 0.79 8.47 13.53
N MET A 40 0.04 9.42 14.08
CA MET A 40 -1.38 9.55 13.83
C MET A 40 -1.61 10.57 12.72
N MET A 41 -2.43 10.19 11.75
CA MET A 41 -3.01 11.10 10.76
C MET A 41 -4.43 11.41 11.20
N THR A 42 -4.77 12.69 11.29
CA THR A 42 -6.11 13.17 11.59
C THR A 42 -6.60 14.07 10.47
N SER A 43 -7.89 13.97 10.18
CA SER A 43 -8.64 14.85 9.30
C SER A 43 -9.96 15.20 9.97
N SER A 44 -10.79 16.04 9.34
CA SER A 44 -12.10 16.42 9.89
C SER A 44 -13.05 15.24 10.05
N THR A 45 -12.86 14.15 9.31
CA THR A 45 -13.80 13.02 9.24
C THR A 45 -13.19 11.66 9.56
N TRP A 46 -11.86 11.59 9.78
CA TRP A 46 -11.20 10.32 10.04
C TRP A 46 -9.88 10.50 10.77
N SER A 47 -9.51 9.48 11.53
CA SER A 47 -8.20 9.31 12.14
C SER A 47 -7.66 7.93 11.82
N LYS A 48 -6.34 7.82 11.63
CA LYS A 48 -5.64 6.55 11.44
C LYS A 48 -4.26 6.61 12.03
N PHE A 49 -3.78 5.49 12.56
CA PHE A 49 -2.35 5.33 12.75
C PHE A 49 -1.69 4.95 11.43
N SER A 50 -0.44 5.38 11.25
CA SER A 50 0.32 5.17 10.03
C SER A 50 1.81 5.08 10.29
N TRP A 51 2.50 4.36 9.40
CA TRP A 51 3.96 4.33 9.34
C TRP A 51 4.40 4.08 7.89
N TYR A 52 5.57 4.63 7.53
CA TYR A 52 6.20 4.31 6.25
C TYR A 52 7.17 3.15 6.46
N LEU A 53 7.26 2.25 5.46
CA LEU A 53 8.17 1.12 5.40
C LEU A 53 8.91 1.16 4.06
N ARG A 54 10.22 0.89 4.08
CA ARG A 54 11.03 0.69 2.87
C ARG A 54 11.10 -0.80 2.56
N LEU A 55 10.61 -1.20 1.39
CA LEU A 55 10.77 -2.54 0.84
C LEU A 55 12.14 -2.71 0.18
N PRO A 56 12.67 -3.94 0.13
CA PRO A 56 13.89 -4.23 -0.61
C PRO A 56 13.69 -4.00 -2.11
N GLY A 57 14.68 -3.43 -2.77
CA GLY A 57 14.66 -3.17 -4.20
C GLY A 57 15.70 -2.12 -4.60
N PRO A 58 15.79 -1.81 -5.90
CA PRO A 58 16.68 -0.78 -6.40
C PRO A 58 16.39 0.58 -5.76
N ARG A 59 17.43 1.30 -5.36
CA ARG A 59 17.29 2.69 -4.90
C ARG A 59 17.15 3.61 -6.11
N GLY A 60 15.91 3.83 -6.53
CA GLY A 60 15.56 4.86 -7.51
C GLY A 60 15.37 6.21 -6.83
N SER A 61 14.19 6.81 -6.98
CA SER A 61 13.81 8.02 -6.25
C SER A 61 13.75 7.79 -4.73
N HIS A 62 13.70 8.87 -3.95
CA HIS A 62 13.54 8.81 -2.48
C HIS A 62 12.27 8.07 -2.03
N TRP A 63 11.24 7.98 -2.89
CA TRP A 63 10.02 7.20 -2.68
C TRP A 63 10.06 5.77 -3.22
N SER A 64 11.13 5.39 -3.93
CA SER A 64 11.24 4.04 -4.51
C SER A 64 11.19 2.96 -3.43
N GLY A 65 10.22 2.06 -3.54
CA GLY A 65 10.01 1.02 -2.52
C GLY A 65 9.46 1.52 -1.18
N ILE A 66 9.08 2.79 -1.05
CA ILE A 66 8.35 3.28 0.12
C ILE A 66 6.88 2.93 -0.03
N VAL A 67 6.34 2.31 1.01
CA VAL A 67 4.92 2.03 1.17
C VAL A 67 4.46 2.56 2.51
N ARG A 68 3.19 2.93 2.60
CA ARG A 68 2.58 3.36 3.86
C ARG A 68 1.60 2.31 4.32
N CYS A 69 1.76 1.91 5.57
CA CYS A 69 0.83 1.04 6.25
C CYS A 69 -0.05 1.87 7.17
N GLU A 70 -1.32 1.50 7.28
CA GLU A 70 -2.32 2.21 8.08
C GLU A 70 -3.13 1.23 8.92
N SER A 71 -3.46 1.59 10.16
CA SER A 71 -4.35 0.80 11.02
C SER A 71 -5.48 1.66 11.59
N ASN A 72 -6.47 1.00 12.21
CA ASN A 72 -7.55 1.69 12.90
C ASN A 72 -7.00 2.58 14.02
N ALA A 73 -7.55 3.79 14.17
CA ALA A 73 -7.21 4.73 15.24
C ALA A 73 -7.78 4.35 16.61
N ASP A 74 -8.73 3.41 16.68
CA ASP A 74 -9.32 2.95 17.94
C ASP A 74 -8.43 1.96 18.71
N LEU A 75 -7.31 1.52 18.12
CA LEU A 75 -6.36 0.62 18.78
C LEU A 75 -5.49 1.36 19.78
N GLU A 76 -5.09 0.70 20.86
CA GLU A 76 -4.08 1.25 21.76
C GLU A 76 -2.74 1.41 21.03
N VAL A 77 -1.99 2.46 21.39
CA VAL A 77 -0.70 2.76 20.75
C VAL A 77 0.26 1.56 20.83
N LYS A 78 0.28 0.84 21.96
CA LYS A 78 1.10 -0.35 22.14
C LYS A 78 0.77 -1.45 21.13
N ASP A 79 -0.51 -1.70 20.90
CA ASP A 79 -0.97 -2.73 19.97
C ASP A 79 -0.63 -2.35 18.52
N VAL A 80 -0.76 -1.06 18.18
CA VAL A 80 -0.38 -0.58 16.85
C VAL A 80 1.12 -0.67 16.63
N VAL A 81 1.94 -0.40 17.64
CA VAL A 81 3.40 -0.57 17.55
C VAL A 81 3.74 -2.03 17.31
N GLY A 82 3.15 -2.96 18.07
CA GLY A 82 3.37 -4.40 17.88
C GLY A 82 2.90 -4.90 16.51
N LEU A 83 1.78 -4.36 16.01
CA LEU A 83 1.30 -4.63 14.65
C LEU A 83 2.29 -4.10 13.60
N ALA A 84 2.79 -2.87 13.78
CA ALA A 84 3.76 -2.26 12.86
C ALA A 84 5.07 -3.05 12.82
N ASP A 85 5.57 -3.54 13.95
CA ASP A 85 6.76 -4.37 14.02
C ASP A 85 6.57 -5.71 13.28
N SER A 86 5.44 -6.37 13.54
CA SER A 86 5.10 -7.63 12.88
C SER A 86 4.98 -7.48 11.36
N VAL A 87 4.31 -6.41 10.90
CA VAL A 87 4.13 -6.09 9.48
C VAL A 87 5.47 -5.75 8.83
N THR A 88 6.30 -4.95 9.49
CA THR A 88 7.62 -4.56 8.98
C THR A 88 8.57 -5.74 8.84
N ALA A 89 8.53 -6.71 9.77
CA ALA A 89 9.29 -7.95 9.65
C ALA A 89 8.76 -8.87 8.53
N LEU A 90 7.45 -8.81 8.24
CA LEU A 90 6.80 -9.71 7.30
C LEU A 90 6.90 -9.23 5.85
N LEU A 91 6.47 -8.00 5.55
CA LEU A 91 6.23 -7.53 4.18
C LEU A 91 7.45 -7.58 3.23
N PRO A 92 8.70 -7.31 3.67
CA PRO A 92 9.86 -7.36 2.79
C PRO A 92 10.02 -8.68 2.02
N ARG A 93 9.65 -9.83 2.61
CA ARG A 93 9.74 -11.15 1.95
C ARG A 93 8.81 -11.31 0.75
N PHE A 94 7.79 -10.46 0.67
CA PHE A 94 6.77 -10.49 -0.38
C PHE A 94 6.96 -9.39 -1.43
N ALA A 95 7.98 -8.55 -1.28
CA ALA A 95 8.33 -7.53 -2.26
C ALA A 95 8.59 -8.18 -3.63
N SER A 96 8.00 -7.60 -4.68
CA SER A 96 8.19 -8.12 -6.03
C SER A 96 9.55 -7.69 -6.60
N ALA A 97 10.09 -8.50 -7.50
CA ALA A 97 11.26 -8.17 -8.30
C ALA A 97 10.88 -7.48 -9.62
N GLY A 98 11.66 -6.49 -10.04
CA GLY A 98 11.37 -5.67 -11.24
C GLY A 98 11.24 -6.45 -12.55
N HIS A 99 12.01 -7.54 -12.72
CA HIS A 99 11.88 -8.39 -13.91
C HIS A 99 10.58 -9.25 -13.92
N LYS A 100 9.86 -9.33 -12.79
CA LYS A 100 8.57 -10.05 -12.69
C LYS A 100 7.36 -9.12 -12.65
N ASP A 101 7.51 -7.91 -12.11
CA ASP A 101 6.44 -6.91 -12.05
C ASP A 101 7.03 -5.51 -12.26
N PRO A 102 6.59 -4.74 -13.27
CA PRO A 102 7.06 -3.37 -13.49
C PRO A 102 6.68 -2.42 -12.35
N ARG A 103 5.73 -2.81 -11.48
CA ARG A 103 5.32 -2.06 -10.28
C ARG A 103 6.09 -2.47 -9.02
N ALA A 104 7.19 -3.20 -9.19
CA ALA A 104 8.08 -3.57 -8.11
C ALA A 104 8.77 -2.35 -7.46
N PRO A 105 9.17 -2.44 -6.18
CA PRO A 105 8.88 -3.55 -5.26
C PRO A 105 7.53 -3.39 -4.52
N GLN A 106 6.85 -2.27 -4.72
CA GLN A 106 5.65 -1.85 -3.99
C GLN A 106 4.42 -2.74 -4.27
N ASN A 107 4.38 -3.42 -5.42
CA ASN A 107 3.32 -4.38 -5.69
C ASN A 107 3.70 -5.79 -5.22
N LEU A 108 3.39 -6.11 -3.96
CA LEU A 108 3.74 -7.41 -3.36
C LEU A 108 3.23 -8.61 -4.17
N TYR A 109 3.99 -9.71 -4.20
CA TYR A 109 3.61 -10.93 -4.92
C TYR A 109 2.19 -11.45 -4.58
N PRO A 110 1.77 -11.53 -3.30
CA PRO A 110 0.42 -11.97 -2.96
C PRO A 110 -0.66 -11.05 -3.54
N ILE A 111 -0.43 -9.73 -3.51
CA ILE A 111 -1.40 -8.75 -4.05
C ILE A 111 -1.45 -8.84 -5.57
N ALA A 112 -0.30 -8.92 -6.24
CA ALA A 112 -0.23 -9.11 -7.69
C ALA A 112 -0.93 -10.41 -8.14
N GLY A 113 -0.77 -11.49 -7.38
CA GLY A 113 -1.46 -12.76 -7.60
C GLY A 113 -2.97 -12.64 -7.47
N LEU A 114 -3.44 -11.99 -6.41
CA LEU A 114 -4.87 -11.73 -6.20
C LEU A 114 -5.47 -10.87 -7.31
N GLU A 115 -4.81 -9.76 -7.67
CA GLU A 115 -5.24 -8.89 -8.76
C GLU A 115 -5.40 -9.66 -10.08
N ARG A 116 -4.45 -10.55 -10.41
CA ARG A 116 -4.53 -11.40 -11.60
C ARG A 116 -5.72 -12.36 -11.55
N GLN A 117 -5.99 -12.98 -10.40
CA GLN A 117 -7.13 -13.87 -10.24
C GLN A 117 -8.46 -13.12 -10.35
N LEU A 118 -8.57 -11.95 -9.73
CA LEU A 118 -9.77 -11.10 -9.82
C LEU A 118 -10.01 -10.64 -11.26
N ARG A 119 -8.97 -10.18 -11.96
CA ARG A 119 -9.05 -9.79 -13.38
C ARG A 119 -9.55 -10.94 -14.26
N ARG A 120 -9.04 -12.17 -14.04
CA ARG A 120 -9.50 -13.35 -14.77
C ARG A 120 -10.99 -13.63 -14.56
N ARG A 121 -11.53 -13.35 -13.37
CA ARG A 121 -12.95 -13.56 -13.04
C ARG A 121 -13.88 -12.49 -13.60
N LEU A 122 -13.37 -11.35 -14.03
CA LEU A 122 -14.19 -10.28 -14.64
C LEU A 122 -14.60 -10.59 -16.09
N GLY A 123 -14.05 -11.65 -16.70
CA GLY A 123 -14.34 -12.01 -18.09
C GLY A 123 -13.47 -11.27 -19.11
N ASP A 124 -13.79 -11.42 -20.40
CA ASP A 124 -13.02 -10.81 -21.49
C ASP A 124 -13.37 -9.31 -21.62
N PRO A 125 -12.40 -8.39 -21.42
CA PRO A 125 -12.63 -6.96 -21.57
C PRO A 125 -13.11 -6.55 -22.95
N ALA A 126 -12.70 -7.24 -24.01
CA ALA A 126 -13.11 -6.90 -25.38
C ALA A 126 -14.61 -7.21 -25.59
N LEU A 127 -15.09 -8.31 -25.05
CA LEU A 127 -16.52 -8.67 -25.09
C LEU A 127 -17.37 -7.69 -24.27
N LEU A 128 -16.90 -7.33 -23.06
CA LEU A 128 -17.58 -6.32 -22.23
C LEU A 128 -17.62 -4.96 -22.91
N TYR A 129 -16.50 -4.51 -23.49
CA TYR A 129 -16.41 -3.23 -24.18
C TYR A 129 -17.32 -3.18 -25.41
N ARG A 130 -17.36 -4.27 -26.18
CA ARG A 130 -18.27 -4.42 -27.32
C ARG A 130 -19.73 -4.33 -26.86
N GLY A 131 -20.11 -5.05 -25.82
CA GLY A 131 -21.48 -5.01 -25.27
C GLY A 131 -21.87 -3.60 -24.82
N LEU A 132 -20.99 -2.90 -24.10
CA LEU A 132 -21.22 -1.52 -23.69
C LEU A 132 -21.43 -0.58 -24.89
N ARG A 133 -20.59 -0.69 -25.93
CA ARG A 133 -20.75 0.09 -27.17
C ARG A 133 -22.07 -0.20 -27.88
N GLU A 134 -22.44 -1.47 -28.02
CA GLU A 134 -23.68 -1.87 -28.69
C GLU A 134 -24.92 -1.38 -27.93
N SER A 135 -24.92 -1.42 -26.59
CA SER A 135 -25.99 -0.86 -25.76
C SER A 135 -26.07 0.66 -25.85
N ALA A 136 -24.94 1.37 -25.93
CA ALA A 136 -24.92 2.83 -26.01
C ALA A 136 -25.42 3.38 -27.37
N ILE A 137 -25.42 2.56 -28.42
CA ILE A 137 -25.98 2.92 -29.74
C ILE A 137 -27.49 2.61 -29.81
N LYS A 138 -27.97 1.68 -28.97
CA LYS A 138 -29.37 1.22 -28.95
C LYS A 138 -30.27 1.98 -27.96
N GLY A 139 -29.70 2.80 -27.07
CA GLY A 139 -30.43 3.69 -26.16
C GLY A 139 -30.39 5.12 -26.65
#